data_AF-A0A2S0KE74-F1
#
_entry.id   AF-A0A2S0KE74-F1
#
_cell.length_a   1.000
_cell.length_b   1.000
_cell.length_c   1.000
_cell.angle_alpha   90.00
_cell.angle_beta   90.00
_cell.angle_gamma   90.00
#
_symmetry.space_group_name_H-M   'P 1'
#
loop_
_entity.id
_entity.type
_entity.pdbx_description
1 polymer ?
#
loop_
_entity_poly.entity_id
_entity_poly.type
_entity_poly.pdbx_seq_one_letter_code
_entity_poly.pdbx_strand_id
1 'polypeptide(L)'
;MAVVGIRASFPLGVYRGHTAGERHDLLPSPLRLHSALVAAAGNGSSAVPKSGGLRRVESSERALQWLEDNPPEYVELPDWETGVSTDRPYAYMDEGVVENVNTDPSRRKSTRFVADSTALAGPIGWGWDSIPEEIASSLDELCADVPCLGETESPVVLEVREIEPTHRRSRSESPFASVAIRLSVPSAGRTDELDSLYERAQPARTPSVSGDKWKSTEKPLAPRITHDCAIHLGYDRLDDDPQDQEAPAPWEHLVHIAVDKHIEAPHRVQWAVAMHRALVAALGTEANSAVTGRYPEGARRPANRVAIQYVDETSMQLSSHAELGPGFALLVSDDALAEVAPIVDLVRRLYRGGVGEIRLGHRTLLEASTFWETPAEGARRLWCSAAVVPETRRQKAVEGRKWTLGDSALLSVGFVYRDRLGKPSQGPAGARYREIVDRVQATGAAVIQASPIPDSNVGRYAHKVPEGVVVQPYQLILAPGSLVDERGLVALGQSRHLGGGLLVPMDVEPAVADILGAGR
;
A
#
# COMPACT_ATOMS: atom_id res chain seq x y z
N MET A 1 20.25 -13.40 -9.40
CA MET A 1 21.49 -13.38 -8.58
C MET A 1 21.23 -14.31 -7.40
N ALA A 2 22.08 -15.28 -7.08
CA ALA A 2 21.90 -16.12 -5.88
C ALA A 2 22.74 -15.56 -4.73
N VAL A 3 22.21 -15.53 -3.51
CA VAL A 3 22.92 -15.05 -2.29
C VAL A 3 22.72 -16.04 -1.16
N VAL A 4 23.69 -16.13 -0.25
CA VAL A 4 23.59 -17.04 0.90
C VAL A 4 22.60 -16.47 1.93
N GLY A 5 21.72 -17.33 2.45
CA GLY A 5 20.67 -16.96 3.38
C GLY A 5 20.06 -18.15 4.11
N ILE A 6 19.01 -17.86 4.87
CA ILE A 6 18.12 -18.87 5.45
C ILE A 6 16.91 -18.98 4.54
N ARG A 7 16.61 -20.20 4.08
CA ARG A 7 15.47 -20.49 3.21
C ARG A 7 14.44 -21.34 3.95
N ALA A 8 13.20 -20.88 3.98
CA ALA A 8 12.05 -21.51 4.59
C ALA A 8 11.13 -22.13 3.55
N SER A 9 11.04 -23.45 3.55
CA SER A 9 10.07 -24.20 2.73
C SER A 9 8.92 -24.68 3.60
N PHE A 10 7.69 -24.39 3.19
CA PHE A 10 6.47 -24.83 3.87
C PHE A 10 5.91 -26.07 3.15
N PRO A 11 6.05 -27.29 3.67
CA PRO A 11 5.68 -28.51 2.94
C PRO A 11 4.19 -28.59 2.58
N LEU A 12 3.33 -27.89 3.33
CA LEU A 12 1.90 -27.81 3.08
C LEU A 12 1.50 -26.66 2.14
N GLY A 13 2.46 -25.83 1.72
CA GLY A 13 2.21 -24.63 0.91
C GLY A 13 1.39 -23.56 1.63
N VAL A 14 1.31 -23.62 2.96
CA VAL A 14 0.46 -22.74 3.77
C VAL A 14 1.25 -22.20 4.95
N TYR A 15 1.11 -20.89 5.18
CA TYR A 15 1.61 -20.17 6.33
C TYR A 15 0.45 -19.57 7.13
N ARG A 16 0.55 -19.66 8.46
CA ARG A 16 -0.39 -19.08 9.40
C ARG A 16 0.37 -18.41 10.54
N GLY A 17 0.00 -17.17 10.82
CA GLY A 17 0.63 -16.38 11.87
C GLY A 17 -0.23 -15.21 12.31
N HIS A 18 0.04 -14.71 13.52
CA HIS A 18 -0.64 -13.55 14.09
C HIS A 18 0.37 -12.54 14.60
N THR A 19 0.03 -11.27 14.45
CA THR A 19 0.75 -10.15 15.09
C THR A 19 0.10 -9.82 16.45
N ALA A 20 0.77 -9.03 17.28
CA ALA A 20 0.29 -8.70 18.64
C ALA A 20 -1.08 -7.99 18.70
N GLY A 21 -1.62 -7.51 17.57
CA GLY A 21 -2.94 -6.86 17.48
C GLY A 21 -4.06 -7.76 16.95
N GLU A 22 -3.94 -9.10 17.06
CA GLU A 22 -4.88 -10.08 16.48
C GLU A 22 -5.02 -9.98 14.94
N ARG A 23 -4.13 -9.23 14.29
CA ARG A 23 -4.10 -9.10 12.83
C ARG A 23 -3.27 -10.23 12.24
N HIS A 24 -3.78 -10.84 11.17
CA HIS A 24 -3.08 -11.88 10.42
C HIS A 24 -1.70 -11.39 9.99
N ASP A 25 -0.69 -12.19 10.30
CA ASP A 25 0.63 -12.03 9.74
C ASP A 25 0.63 -12.75 8.38
N LEU A 26 0.77 -11.98 7.30
CA LEU A 26 0.58 -12.52 5.95
C LEU A 26 1.77 -13.37 5.53
N LEU A 27 2.97 -13.01 5.95
CA LEU A 27 4.22 -13.69 5.60
C LEU A 27 5.11 -13.76 6.84
N PRO A 28 5.90 -14.83 7.03
CA PRO A 28 6.86 -14.90 8.11
C PRO A 28 7.88 -13.77 8.00
N SER A 29 7.99 -12.97 9.06
CA SER A 29 8.98 -11.90 9.16
C SER A 29 10.31 -12.40 9.71
N PRO A 30 11.45 -11.72 9.41
CA PRO A 30 12.73 -12.00 10.07
C PRO A 30 12.66 -11.95 11.60
N LEU A 31 11.82 -11.08 12.17
CA LEU A 31 11.56 -11.06 13.61
C LEU A 31 10.99 -12.39 14.12
N ARG A 32 10.09 -13.01 13.35
CA ARG A 32 9.50 -14.30 13.68
C ARG A 32 10.47 -15.45 13.50
N LEU A 33 11.27 -15.42 12.43
CA LEU A 33 12.39 -16.34 12.25
C LEU A 33 13.33 -16.29 13.46
N HIS A 34 13.74 -15.10 13.88
CA HIS A 34 14.60 -14.91 15.03
C HIS A 34 13.99 -15.53 16.30
N SER A 35 12.70 -15.28 16.59
CA SER A 35 12.02 -15.92 17.72
C SER A 35 12.00 -17.45 17.64
N ALA A 36 11.86 -18.04 16.45
CA ALA A 36 11.92 -19.48 16.26
C ALA A 36 13.34 -20.04 16.51
N LEU A 37 14.37 -19.34 16.01
CA LEU A 37 15.77 -19.70 16.25
C LEU A 37 16.18 -19.57 17.72
N VAL A 38 15.65 -18.57 18.45
CA VAL A 38 15.85 -18.44 19.91
C VAL A 38 15.24 -19.63 20.64
N ALA A 39 14.04 -20.06 20.23
CA ALA A 39 13.38 -21.24 20.82
C ALA A 39 14.18 -22.53 20.53
N ALA A 40 14.68 -22.69 19.31
CA ALA A 40 15.58 -23.78 18.92
C ALA A 40 16.89 -23.74 19.72
N ALA A 41 17.52 -22.59 19.90
CA ALA A 41 18.75 -22.45 20.69
C ALA A 41 18.54 -22.82 22.17
N GLY A 42 17.35 -22.55 22.72
CA GLY A 42 17.02 -22.83 24.11
C GLY A 42 16.56 -24.26 24.41
N ASN A 43 15.96 -24.96 23.43
CA ASN A 43 15.30 -26.26 23.63
C ASN A 43 15.65 -27.33 22.59
N GLY A 44 16.45 -26.99 21.59
CA GLY A 44 16.86 -27.87 20.50
C GLY A 44 17.97 -28.84 20.90
N SER A 45 18.45 -29.58 19.91
CA SER A 45 19.46 -30.63 20.03
C SER A 45 20.83 -30.11 20.47
N SER A 46 21.15 -28.85 20.19
CA SER A 46 22.41 -28.20 20.59
C SER A 46 22.39 -27.57 21.99
N ALA A 47 21.22 -27.46 22.62
CA ALA A 47 21.09 -26.86 23.94
C ALA A 47 21.69 -27.74 25.04
N VAL A 48 22.34 -27.12 26.03
CA VAL A 48 23.05 -27.82 27.11
C VAL A 48 22.32 -27.70 28.46
N PRO A 49 22.35 -28.74 29.31
CA PRO A 49 21.72 -28.68 30.62
C PRO A 49 22.47 -27.74 31.57
N LYS A 50 21.75 -26.79 32.18
CA LYS A 50 22.28 -25.86 33.20
C LYS A 50 21.18 -25.50 34.21
N SER A 51 21.45 -25.73 35.50
CA SER A 51 20.61 -25.32 36.64
C SER A 51 19.09 -25.56 36.47
N GLY A 52 18.69 -26.80 36.19
CA GLY A 52 17.28 -27.20 36.17
C GLY A 52 16.54 -26.96 34.85
N GLY A 53 17.24 -26.57 33.78
CA GLY A 53 16.69 -26.47 32.43
C GLY A 53 17.75 -26.56 31.34
N LEU A 54 17.34 -26.45 30.08
CA LEU A 54 18.23 -26.30 28.93
C LEU A 54 18.60 -24.83 28.74
N ARG A 55 19.82 -24.61 28.24
CA ARG A 55 20.36 -23.29 27.92
C ARG A 55 21.11 -23.35 26.59
N ARG A 56 21.06 -22.24 25.86
CA ARG A 56 21.83 -22.07 24.62
C ARG A 56 23.34 -22.08 24.89
N VAL A 57 24.08 -22.54 23.89
CA VAL A 57 25.54 -22.46 23.85
C VAL A 57 26.00 -21.11 23.30
N GLU A 58 27.26 -20.76 23.53
CA GLU A 58 27.86 -19.48 23.15
C GLU A 58 27.84 -19.26 21.62
N SER A 59 28.02 -20.32 20.82
CA SER A 59 27.95 -20.22 19.35
C SER A 59 26.55 -19.83 18.86
N SER A 60 25.49 -20.42 19.43
CA SER A 60 24.11 -20.06 19.12
C SER A 60 23.80 -18.63 19.55
N GLU A 61 24.28 -18.20 20.72
CA GLU A 61 24.10 -16.83 21.21
C GLU A 61 24.76 -15.80 20.28
N ARG A 62 26.00 -16.08 19.84
CA ARG A 62 26.71 -15.24 18.88
C ARG A 62 26.01 -15.16 17.52
N ALA A 63 25.41 -16.26 17.05
CA ALA A 63 24.65 -16.29 15.81
C ALA A 63 23.35 -15.47 15.90
N LEU A 64 22.63 -15.54 17.01
CA LEU A 64 21.43 -14.75 17.26
C LEU A 64 21.75 -13.25 17.34
N GLN A 65 22.78 -12.86 18.11
CA GLN A 65 23.25 -11.47 18.19
C GLN A 65 23.69 -10.95 16.81
N TRP A 66 24.36 -11.79 16.00
CA TRP A 66 24.72 -11.41 14.64
C TRP A 66 23.50 -11.09 13.78
N LEU A 67 22.40 -11.84 13.90
CA LEU A 67 21.14 -11.55 13.18
C LEU A 67 20.47 -10.23 13.62
N GLU A 68 20.62 -9.86 14.89
CA GLU A 68 20.12 -8.58 15.41
C GLU A 68 20.89 -7.38 14.85
N ASP A 69 22.21 -7.51 14.72
CA ASP A 69 23.10 -6.47 14.20
C ASP A 69 23.13 -6.42 12.67
N ASN A 70 22.79 -7.52 12.00
CA ASN A 70 22.82 -7.67 10.55
C ASN A 70 21.44 -8.06 10.03
N PRO A 71 20.51 -7.10 9.87
CA PRO A 71 19.24 -7.41 9.24
C PRO A 71 19.42 -7.83 7.77
N PRO A 72 18.55 -8.70 7.21
CA PRO A 72 18.69 -9.21 5.85
C PRO A 72 18.75 -8.10 4.81
N GLU A 73 19.72 -8.19 3.89
CA GLU A 73 19.83 -7.29 2.74
C GLU A 73 18.88 -7.72 1.61
N TYR A 74 18.57 -9.02 1.52
CA TYR A 74 17.75 -9.60 0.45
C TYR A 74 16.62 -10.45 1.02
N VAL A 75 15.51 -10.52 0.28
CA VAL A 75 14.39 -11.40 0.58
C VAL A 75 13.94 -12.14 -0.69
N GLU A 76 13.73 -13.44 -0.58
CA GLU A 76 13.03 -14.28 -1.55
C GLU A 76 11.57 -14.38 -1.11
N LEU A 77 10.64 -13.89 -1.92
CA LEU A 77 9.20 -13.99 -1.69
C LEU A 77 8.58 -14.70 -2.89
N PRO A 78 7.84 -15.80 -2.68
CA PRO A 78 7.11 -16.45 -3.75
C PRO A 78 5.84 -15.65 -4.08
N ASP A 79 5.15 -16.02 -5.15
CA ASP A 79 3.74 -15.63 -5.26
C ASP A 79 2.95 -16.18 -4.07
N TRP A 80 2.02 -15.39 -3.56
CA TRP A 80 1.22 -15.75 -2.41
C TRP A 80 -0.19 -15.21 -2.54
N GLU A 81 -1.15 -15.96 -2.00
CA GLU A 81 -2.56 -15.57 -1.98
C GLU A 81 -3.10 -15.71 -0.56
N THR A 82 -3.97 -14.78 -0.18
CA THR A 82 -4.73 -14.92 1.07
C THR A 82 -5.99 -15.71 0.78
N GLY A 83 -6.32 -16.67 1.64
CA GLY A 83 -7.57 -17.41 1.55
C GLY A 83 -8.76 -16.54 1.93
N VAL A 84 -9.14 -15.56 1.10
CA VAL A 84 -10.35 -14.75 1.34
C VAL A 84 -11.58 -15.56 0.95
N SER A 85 -12.00 -16.48 1.83
CA SER A 85 -13.33 -17.06 1.73
C SER A 85 -14.36 -16.05 2.22
N THR A 86 -15.32 -15.70 1.37
CA THR A 86 -16.48 -14.86 1.70
C THR A 86 -17.30 -15.41 2.86
N ASP A 87 -17.19 -16.72 3.15
CA ASP A 87 -18.02 -17.43 4.12
C ASP A 87 -17.41 -17.51 5.54
N ARG A 88 -16.23 -16.92 5.78
CA ARG A 88 -15.52 -16.91 7.09
C ARG A 88 -15.72 -18.22 7.89
N PRO A 89 -15.33 -19.39 7.34
CA PRO A 89 -15.46 -20.66 8.04
C PRO A 89 -14.74 -20.59 9.39
N TYR A 90 -15.35 -21.13 10.43
CA TYR A 90 -14.79 -21.14 11.79
C TYR A 90 -14.86 -22.53 12.41
N ALA A 91 -13.95 -22.80 13.35
CA ALA A 91 -13.90 -24.01 14.16
C ALA A 91 -13.96 -23.67 15.65
N TYR A 92 -14.53 -24.57 16.47
CA TYR A 92 -14.51 -24.44 17.92
C TYR A 92 -13.25 -25.11 18.49
N MET A 93 -12.37 -24.32 19.10
CA MET A 93 -11.09 -24.74 19.68
C MET A 93 -11.15 -24.68 21.20
N ASP A 94 -10.53 -25.63 21.89
CA ASP A 94 -10.39 -25.60 23.35
C ASP A 94 -9.44 -24.44 23.76
N GLU A 95 -9.88 -23.58 24.69
CA GLU A 95 -9.08 -22.43 25.17
C GLU A 95 -8.08 -22.77 26.29
N GLY A 96 -7.98 -24.06 26.65
CA GLY A 96 -7.10 -24.50 27.73
C GLY A 96 -7.59 -24.16 29.14
N VAL A 97 -8.79 -23.59 29.29
CA VAL A 97 -9.45 -23.35 30.60
C VAL A 97 -10.73 -24.17 30.74
N VAL A 98 -11.15 -24.41 31.99
CA VAL A 98 -12.35 -25.18 32.32
C VAL A 98 -13.48 -24.23 32.76
N GLU A 99 -14.63 -24.36 32.13
CA GLU A 99 -15.87 -23.70 32.55
C GLU A 99 -16.75 -24.64 33.39
N ASN A 100 -17.77 -24.10 34.05
CA ASN A 100 -18.73 -24.88 34.85
C ASN A 100 -18.07 -25.75 35.94
N VAL A 101 -16.94 -25.29 36.50
CA VAL A 101 -16.08 -26.02 37.45
C VAL A 101 -16.86 -26.59 38.66
N ASN A 102 -17.93 -25.93 39.10
CA ASN A 102 -18.70 -26.33 40.29
C ASN A 102 -19.91 -27.23 39.97
N THR A 103 -20.21 -27.49 38.70
CA THR A 103 -21.41 -28.24 38.27
C THR A 103 -21.04 -29.39 37.34
N ASP A 104 -20.70 -29.08 36.08
CA ASP A 104 -20.33 -30.05 35.04
C ASP A 104 -19.09 -29.53 34.28
N PRO A 105 -17.88 -29.80 34.80
CA PRO A 105 -16.65 -29.24 34.28
C PRO A 105 -16.43 -29.62 32.81
N SER A 106 -16.32 -28.61 31.96
CA SER A 106 -16.09 -28.79 30.53
C SER A 106 -15.02 -27.83 30.04
N ARG A 107 -14.29 -28.21 28.99
CA ARG A 107 -13.30 -27.33 28.38
C ARG A 107 -14.02 -26.18 27.70
N ARG A 108 -13.66 -24.96 28.05
CA ARG A 108 -14.17 -23.78 27.38
C ARG A 108 -13.72 -23.81 25.92
N LYS A 109 -14.66 -23.59 25.02
CA LYS A 109 -14.40 -23.52 23.58
C LYS A 109 -14.63 -22.12 23.06
N SER A 110 -13.78 -21.67 22.14
CA SER A 110 -14.01 -20.45 21.37
C SER A 110 -13.92 -20.69 19.89
N THR A 111 -14.60 -19.83 19.14
CA THR A 111 -14.57 -19.84 17.68
C THR A 111 -13.25 -19.24 17.18
N ARG A 112 -12.51 -19.98 16.35
CA ARG A 112 -11.40 -19.46 15.56
C ARG A 112 -11.73 -19.55 14.08
N PHE A 113 -11.46 -18.50 13.33
CA PHE A 113 -11.65 -18.50 11.89
C PHE A 113 -10.58 -19.38 11.21
N VAL A 114 -10.94 -20.00 10.10
CA VAL A 114 -10.10 -20.92 9.32
C VAL A 114 -9.47 -20.20 8.12
N ALA A 115 -10.02 -19.04 7.72
CA ALA A 115 -9.60 -18.24 6.56
C ALA A 115 -8.33 -17.39 6.80
N ASP A 116 -7.57 -17.68 7.85
CA ASP A 116 -6.50 -16.83 8.39
C ASP A 116 -5.11 -17.19 7.85
N SER A 117 -5.05 -17.94 6.75
CA SER A 117 -3.83 -18.53 6.22
C SER A 117 -3.45 -17.99 4.84
N THR A 118 -2.15 -17.91 4.60
CA THR A 118 -1.56 -17.53 3.32
C THR A 118 -1.10 -18.76 2.56
N ALA A 119 -1.59 -18.94 1.34
CA ALA A 119 -1.05 -19.93 0.42
C ALA A 119 0.25 -19.39 -0.20
N LEU A 120 1.30 -20.21 -0.23
CA LEU A 120 2.61 -19.86 -0.77
C LEU A 120 2.93 -20.75 -1.97
N ALA A 121 3.25 -20.14 -3.11
CA ALA A 121 3.63 -20.86 -4.33
C ALA A 121 5.10 -21.35 -4.32
N GLY A 122 5.85 -21.06 -3.25
CA GLY A 122 7.25 -21.39 -3.13
C GLY A 122 7.81 -21.10 -1.74
N PRO A 123 9.14 -21.17 -1.59
CA PRO A 123 9.81 -20.88 -0.33
C PRO A 123 10.00 -19.38 -0.10
N ILE A 124 10.26 -19.02 1.16
CA ILE A 124 10.62 -17.67 1.57
C ILE A 124 12.07 -17.68 2.02
N GLY A 125 12.85 -16.68 1.65
CA GLY A 125 14.27 -16.61 2.00
C GLY A 125 14.67 -15.26 2.55
N TRP A 126 15.66 -15.25 3.44
CA TRP A 126 16.29 -14.04 3.98
C TRP A 126 17.79 -14.15 3.77
N GLY A 127 18.37 -13.20 3.04
CA GLY A 127 19.75 -13.29 2.55
C GLY A 127 20.61 -12.08 2.92
N TRP A 128 21.92 -12.31 2.89
CA TRP A 128 22.94 -11.33 3.23
C TRP A 128 24.03 -11.31 2.17
N ASP A 129 24.74 -10.18 2.03
CA ASP A 129 25.89 -10.09 1.10
C ASP A 129 27.02 -11.07 1.51
N SER A 130 27.19 -11.30 2.81
CA SER A 130 28.11 -12.29 3.35
C SER A 130 27.71 -12.71 4.76
N ILE A 131 27.89 -13.99 5.08
CA ILE A 131 27.71 -14.55 6.41
C ILE A 131 29.04 -15.20 6.82
N PRO A 132 29.61 -14.89 8.00
CA PRO A 132 30.79 -15.60 8.48
C PRO A 132 30.52 -17.10 8.62
N GLU A 133 31.49 -17.95 8.26
CA GLU A 133 31.33 -19.43 8.24
C GLU A 133 30.90 -20.00 9.60
N GLU A 134 31.47 -19.49 10.70
CA GLU A 134 31.09 -19.86 12.06
C GLU A 134 29.61 -19.56 12.39
N ILE A 135 29.10 -18.44 11.87
CA ILE A 135 27.71 -18.03 12.04
C ILE A 135 26.81 -18.89 11.16
N ALA A 136 27.18 -19.12 9.90
CA ALA A 136 26.43 -19.97 8.98
C ALA A 136 26.26 -21.40 9.52
N SER A 137 27.34 -22.00 10.05
CA SER A 137 27.28 -23.34 10.67
C SER A 137 26.37 -23.37 11.89
N SER A 138 26.44 -22.34 12.75
CA SER A 138 25.58 -22.25 13.94
C SER A 138 24.11 -22.04 13.56
N LEU A 139 23.83 -21.25 12.52
CA LEU A 139 22.48 -21.05 12.01
C LEU A 139 21.90 -22.32 11.37
N ASP A 140 22.73 -23.12 10.69
CA ASP A 140 22.28 -24.38 10.07
C ASP A 140 21.82 -25.40 11.12
N GLU A 141 22.62 -25.55 12.20
CA GLU A 141 22.22 -26.38 13.36
C GLU A 141 20.91 -25.90 13.99
N LEU A 142 20.74 -24.58 14.18
CA LEU A 142 19.51 -24.02 14.73
C LEU A 142 18.32 -24.20 13.80
N CYS A 143 18.51 -24.06 12.49
CA CYS A 143 17.46 -24.21 11.48
C CYS A 143 16.88 -25.65 11.48
N ALA A 144 17.73 -26.66 11.68
CA ALA A 144 17.32 -28.06 11.77
C ALA A 144 16.38 -28.35 12.96
N ASP A 145 16.45 -27.54 14.02
CA ASP A 145 15.66 -27.69 15.24
C ASP A 145 14.35 -26.87 15.24
N VAL A 146 14.03 -26.15 14.17
CA VAL A 146 12.78 -25.38 14.07
C VAL A 146 11.67 -26.21 13.42
N PRO A 147 10.63 -26.63 14.17
CA PRO A 147 9.58 -27.50 13.62
C PRO A 147 8.49 -26.76 12.83
N CYS A 148 8.22 -25.51 13.20
CA CYS A 148 7.19 -24.67 12.60
C CYS A 148 7.58 -23.20 12.69
N LEU A 149 7.12 -22.39 11.72
CA LEU A 149 7.29 -20.95 11.72
C LEU A 149 5.93 -20.28 11.67
N GLY A 150 5.57 -19.54 12.72
CA GLY A 150 4.19 -19.07 12.92
C GLY A 150 3.44 -19.95 13.90
N GLU A 151 2.25 -20.38 13.54
CA GLU A 151 1.48 -21.35 14.31
C GLU A 151 1.93 -22.78 14.04
N THR A 152 1.54 -23.71 14.92
CA THR A 152 1.86 -25.14 14.83
C THR A 152 1.41 -25.80 13.52
N GLU A 153 0.41 -25.22 12.88
CA GLU A 153 -0.17 -25.61 11.60
C GLU A 153 0.68 -25.18 10.39
N SER A 154 1.80 -24.48 10.62
CA SER A 154 2.75 -24.03 9.61
C SER A 154 4.10 -24.75 9.76
N PRO A 155 4.16 -26.08 9.53
CA PRO A 155 5.41 -26.81 9.56
C PRO A 155 6.36 -26.20 8.53
N VAL A 156 7.63 -26.10 8.90
CA VAL A 156 8.66 -25.45 8.08
C VAL A 156 9.89 -26.34 8.01
N VAL A 157 10.58 -26.30 6.88
CA VAL A 157 11.94 -26.77 6.73
C VAL A 157 12.82 -25.54 6.50
N LEU A 158 13.71 -25.25 7.44
CA LEU A 158 14.69 -24.17 7.34
C LEU A 158 16.04 -24.74 6.92
N GLU A 159 16.70 -24.11 5.95
CA GLU A 159 18.04 -24.49 5.48
C GLU A 159 18.91 -23.24 5.32
N VAL A 160 20.19 -23.32 5.69
CA VAL A 160 21.18 -22.30 5.33
C VAL A 160 21.73 -22.64 3.94
N ARG A 161 21.32 -21.88 2.92
CA ARG A 161 21.67 -22.15 1.52
C ARG A 161 21.56 -20.90 0.67
N GLU A 162 21.89 -21.05 -0.61
CA GLU A 162 21.57 -20.02 -1.60
C GLU A 162 20.06 -19.84 -1.72
N ILE A 163 19.63 -18.57 -1.64
CA ILE A 163 18.28 -18.11 -1.93
C ILE A 163 18.27 -17.41 -3.29
N GLU A 164 17.09 -17.28 -3.87
CA GLU A 164 16.83 -16.51 -5.09
C GLU A 164 16.11 -15.20 -4.72
N PRO A 165 16.83 -14.11 -4.46
CA PRO A 165 16.23 -12.85 -4.06
C PRO A 165 15.26 -12.33 -5.12
N THR A 166 14.11 -11.88 -4.63
CA THR A 166 13.11 -11.13 -5.40
C THR A 166 13.08 -9.67 -4.96
N HIS A 167 13.55 -9.38 -3.74
CA HIS A 167 13.56 -8.05 -3.16
C HIS A 167 14.91 -7.74 -2.51
N ARG A 168 15.25 -6.46 -2.45
CA ARG A 168 16.41 -5.90 -1.77
C ARG A 168 15.98 -4.84 -0.77
N ARG A 169 16.67 -4.76 0.35
CA ARG A 169 16.46 -3.74 1.37
C ARG A 169 16.56 -2.34 0.76
N SER A 170 15.52 -1.53 1.00
CA SER A 170 15.46 -0.17 0.49
C SER A 170 16.57 0.68 1.10
N ARG A 171 17.22 1.49 0.28
CA ARG A 171 18.21 2.49 0.73
C ARG A 171 17.55 3.74 1.32
N SER A 172 16.22 3.83 1.27
CA SER A 172 15.50 4.97 1.78
C SER A 172 15.50 4.95 3.31
N GLU A 173 16.14 5.94 3.92
CA GLU A 173 16.26 6.07 5.38
C GLU A 173 14.95 6.51 6.06
N SER A 174 13.88 6.76 5.29
CA SER A 174 12.61 7.23 5.86
C SER A 174 11.68 6.06 6.22
N PRO A 175 11.14 6.00 7.45
CA PRO A 175 10.12 5.00 7.81
C PRO A 175 8.84 5.11 6.95
N PHE A 176 8.64 6.24 6.28
CA PHE A 176 7.51 6.52 5.39
C PHE A 176 7.84 6.38 3.89
N ALA A 177 9.01 5.84 3.54
CA ALA A 177 9.36 5.59 2.15
C ALA A 177 8.38 4.61 1.48
N SER A 178 7.93 4.88 0.26
CA SER A 178 7.19 3.86 -0.49
C SER A 178 8.17 2.73 -0.82
N VAL A 179 7.82 1.50 -0.48
CA VAL A 179 8.62 0.29 -0.65
C VAL A 179 7.67 -0.86 -0.95
N ALA A 180 8.10 -1.83 -1.75
CA ALA A 180 7.24 -2.93 -2.20
C ALA A 180 6.69 -3.77 -1.02
N ILE A 181 7.51 -4.02 0.00
CA ILE A 181 7.07 -4.68 1.22
C ILE A 181 7.82 -4.15 2.46
N ARG A 182 7.13 -4.13 3.61
CA ARG A 182 7.75 -3.85 4.91
C ARG A 182 7.71 -5.10 5.78
N LEU A 183 8.87 -5.46 6.34
CA LEU A 183 9.00 -6.60 7.23
C LEU A 183 9.55 -6.15 8.58
N SER A 184 9.03 -6.76 9.65
CA SER A 184 9.59 -6.61 11.00
C SER A 184 10.88 -7.42 11.12
N VAL A 185 11.94 -6.80 11.62
CA VAL A 185 13.24 -7.44 11.82
C VAL A 185 13.67 -7.28 13.28
N PRO A 186 14.45 -8.23 13.84
CA PRO A 186 15.01 -8.05 15.17
C PRO A 186 16.01 -6.88 15.16
N SER A 187 16.08 -6.16 16.28
CA SER A 187 17.17 -5.23 16.57
C SER A 187 17.93 -5.69 17.80
N ALA A 188 19.12 -5.12 18.04
CA ALA A 188 19.94 -5.41 19.20
C ALA A 188 19.13 -5.47 20.52
N GLY A 189 19.35 -6.54 21.29
CA GLY A 189 18.66 -6.85 22.55
C GLY A 189 17.42 -7.73 22.42
N ARG A 190 17.03 -8.15 21.21
CA ARG A 190 15.82 -8.97 20.99
C ARG A 190 15.90 -10.34 21.69
N THR A 191 17.08 -10.94 21.72
CA THR A 191 17.35 -12.21 22.37
C THR A 191 17.13 -12.12 23.89
N ASP A 192 17.70 -11.09 24.52
CA ASP A 192 17.55 -10.83 25.96
C ASP A 192 16.11 -10.49 26.34
N GLU A 193 15.40 -9.76 25.46
CA GLU A 193 13.98 -9.44 25.61
C GLU A 193 13.14 -10.73 25.68
N LEU A 194 13.39 -11.69 24.77
CA LEU A 194 12.71 -12.97 24.73
C LEU A 194 13.06 -13.86 25.93
N ASP A 195 14.32 -13.84 26.40
CA ASP A 195 14.72 -14.55 27.62
C ASP A 195 14.01 -14.00 28.85
N SER A 196 13.99 -12.67 28.98
CA SER A 196 13.29 -11.99 30.08
C SER A 196 11.78 -12.29 30.06
N LEU A 197 11.18 -12.46 28.89
CA LEU A 197 9.79 -12.90 28.76
C LEU A 197 9.61 -14.35 29.18
N TYR A 198 10.50 -15.24 28.73
CA TYR A 198 10.47 -16.65 29.09
C TYR A 198 10.59 -16.84 30.60
N GLU A 199 11.57 -16.18 31.24
CA GLU A 199 11.77 -16.26 32.69
C GLU A 199 10.58 -15.71 33.49
N ARG A 200 9.96 -14.62 33.03
CA ARG A 200 8.73 -14.06 33.65
C ARG A 200 7.51 -14.96 33.48
N ALA A 201 7.45 -15.73 32.38
CA ALA A 201 6.36 -16.66 32.12
C ALA A 201 6.48 -17.94 32.96
N GLN A 202 7.69 -18.30 33.39
CA GLN A 202 7.91 -19.47 34.24
C GLN A 202 7.52 -19.19 35.70
N PRO A 203 6.67 -20.02 36.31
CA PRO A 203 6.32 -19.86 37.72
C PRO A 203 7.56 -20.16 38.60
N ALA A 204 7.88 -19.24 39.52
CA ALA A 204 9.03 -19.40 40.43
C ALA A 204 8.96 -20.65 41.32
N ARG A 205 7.76 -21.23 41.48
CA ARG A 205 7.52 -22.51 42.16
C ARG A 205 6.45 -23.29 41.40
N THR A 206 6.69 -24.59 41.22
CA THR A 206 5.66 -25.51 40.74
C THR A 206 4.43 -25.42 41.65
N PRO A 207 3.21 -25.31 41.10
CA PRO A 207 1.99 -25.28 41.90
C PRO A 207 1.88 -26.53 42.77
N SER A 208 1.31 -26.40 43.97
CA SER A 208 0.90 -27.57 44.75
C SER A 208 -0.31 -28.24 44.08
N VAL A 209 -0.55 -29.52 44.37
CA VAL A 209 -1.74 -30.25 43.87
C VAL A 209 -3.06 -29.52 44.16
N SER A 210 -3.15 -28.80 45.28
CA SER A 210 -4.30 -27.96 45.61
C SER A 210 -4.34 -26.62 44.86
N GLY A 211 -3.17 -26.05 44.55
CA GLY A 211 -3.02 -24.80 43.81
C GLY A 211 -3.28 -24.94 42.31
N ASP A 212 -3.10 -26.15 41.77
CA ASP A 212 -3.30 -26.53 40.36
C ASP A 212 -4.76 -26.95 40.03
N LYS A 213 -5.66 -26.91 41.02
CA LYS A 213 -7.08 -27.19 40.77
C LYS A 213 -7.70 -26.06 39.95
N TRP A 214 -8.53 -26.43 38.97
CA TRP A 214 -9.30 -25.50 38.14
C TRP A 214 -10.11 -24.53 38.99
N LYS A 215 -10.12 -23.26 38.58
CA LYS A 215 -10.90 -22.21 39.25
C LYS A 215 -11.93 -21.66 38.28
N SER A 216 -13.16 -21.45 38.76
CA SER A 216 -14.23 -20.80 37.98
C SER A 216 -13.88 -19.39 37.48
N THR A 217 -12.87 -18.74 38.07
CA THR A 217 -12.38 -17.41 37.69
C THR A 217 -11.16 -17.43 36.76
N GLU A 218 -10.68 -18.61 36.39
CA GLU A 218 -9.50 -18.77 35.54
C GLU A 218 -9.83 -18.30 34.11
N LYS A 219 -8.95 -17.47 33.55
CA LYS A 219 -9.10 -16.90 32.21
C LYS A 219 -7.93 -17.37 31.35
N PRO A 220 -8.14 -17.56 30.03
CA PRO A 220 -7.04 -17.79 29.12
C PRO A 220 -6.05 -16.62 29.24
N LEU A 221 -4.81 -16.94 29.61
CA LEU A 221 -3.72 -15.97 29.70
C LEU A 221 -2.91 -16.09 28.42
N ALA A 222 -3.16 -15.19 27.47
CA ALA A 222 -2.25 -15.01 26.35
C ALA A 222 -0.90 -14.50 26.91
N PRO A 223 0.24 -15.08 26.52
CA PRO A 223 1.54 -14.56 26.91
C PRO A 223 1.66 -13.11 26.42
N ARG A 224 2.29 -12.26 27.24
CA ARG A 224 2.60 -10.89 26.80
C ARG A 224 3.66 -10.98 25.70
N ILE A 225 3.33 -10.50 24.51
CA ILE A 225 4.27 -10.40 23.41
C ILE A 225 4.80 -8.96 23.38
N THR A 226 6.11 -8.79 23.54
CA THR A 226 6.78 -7.48 23.40
C THR A 226 7.48 -7.40 22.04
N HIS A 227 7.64 -6.17 21.56
CA HIS A 227 8.26 -5.83 20.27
C HIS A 227 9.21 -4.64 20.46
N ASP A 228 9.77 -4.48 21.66
CA ASP A 228 10.57 -3.30 22.02
C ASP A 228 11.89 -3.30 21.23
N CYS A 229 12.42 -4.49 20.95
CA CYS A 229 13.58 -4.71 20.09
C CYS A 229 13.17 -5.21 18.69
N ALA A 230 12.14 -4.59 18.11
CA ALA A 230 11.73 -4.82 16.72
C ALA A 230 11.71 -3.51 15.94
N ILE A 231 12.27 -3.53 14.73
CA ILE A 231 12.20 -2.41 13.78
C ILE A 231 11.53 -2.89 12.48
N HIS A 232 11.02 -1.94 11.69
CA HIS A 232 10.45 -2.23 10.38
C HIS A 232 11.41 -1.76 9.29
N LEU A 233 11.78 -2.66 8.39
CA LEU A 233 12.60 -2.34 7.21
C LEU A 233 11.76 -2.52 5.95
N GLY A 234 12.00 -1.62 4.98
CA GLY A 234 11.40 -1.68 3.66
C GLY A 234 12.28 -2.46 2.68
N TYR A 235 11.65 -3.17 1.76
CA TYR A 235 12.28 -3.93 0.69
C TYR A 235 11.61 -3.59 -0.65
N ASP A 236 12.43 -3.32 -1.66
CA ASP A 236 12.05 -2.98 -3.04
C ASP A 236 12.29 -4.21 -3.94
N ARG A 237 11.53 -4.40 -5.03
CA ARG A 237 11.75 -5.54 -5.93
C ARG A 237 13.07 -5.38 -6.67
N LEU A 238 13.74 -6.50 -6.96
CA LEU A 238 15.00 -6.49 -7.70
C LEU A 238 14.82 -6.27 -9.20
N ASP A 239 13.67 -6.67 -9.75
CA ASP A 239 13.30 -6.43 -11.15
C ASP A 239 12.82 -5.00 -11.40
N ASP A 240 12.71 -4.18 -10.35
CA ASP A 240 12.51 -2.74 -10.47
C ASP A 240 13.85 -2.09 -10.85
N ASP A 241 14.28 -2.21 -12.10
CA ASP A 241 15.32 -1.30 -12.63
C ASP A 241 14.73 0.12 -12.58
N PRO A 242 15.36 1.08 -11.87
CA PRO A 242 14.87 2.45 -11.82
C PRO A 242 14.72 3.11 -13.20
N GLN A 243 15.33 2.53 -14.25
CA GLN A 243 15.20 3.00 -15.63
C GLN A 243 14.07 2.35 -16.44
N ASP A 244 13.54 1.19 -16.03
CA ASP A 244 12.49 0.45 -16.74
C ASP A 244 11.10 0.56 -16.08
N GLN A 245 10.96 1.41 -15.04
CA GLN A 245 9.63 1.80 -14.58
C GLN A 245 8.92 2.58 -15.70
N GLU A 246 7.96 1.92 -16.37
CA GLU A 246 6.78 2.61 -16.92
C GLU A 246 6.34 3.62 -15.88
N ALA A 247 6.30 4.90 -16.27
CA ALA A 247 6.24 6.01 -15.34
C ALA A 247 5.05 5.80 -14.37
N PRO A 248 5.26 5.50 -13.07
CA PRO A 248 4.18 5.01 -12.23
C PRO A 248 2.98 5.96 -12.27
N ALA A 249 1.74 5.46 -12.24
CA ALA A 249 0.62 6.38 -12.23
C ALA A 249 0.69 7.32 -10.99
N PRO A 250 0.22 8.58 -11.06
CA PRO A 250 0.25 9.51 -9.94
C PRO A 250 -0.55 9.06 -8.71
N TRP A 251 -1.43 8.09 -8.94
CA TRP A 251 -2.09 7.24 -7.97
C TRP A 251 -1.77 5.80 -8.35
N GLU A 252 -1.53 4.96 -7.37
CA GLU A 252 -1.15 3.57 -7.56
C GLU A 252 -2.40 2.69 -7.73
N HIS A 253 -3.47 3.01 -7.01
CA HIS A 253 -4.69 2.22 -6.98
C HIS A 253 -5.94 3.01 -7.37
N LEU A 254 -6.91 2.26 -7.88
CA LEU A 254 -8.23 2.73 -8.23
C LEU A 254 -9.27 1.79 -7.64
N VAL A 255 -10.23 2.32 -6.87
CA VAL A 255 -11.46 1.59 -6.56
C VAL A 255 -12.56 2.08 -7.51
N HIS A 256 -12.93 1.24 -8.48
CA HIS A 256 -14.12 1.47 -9.30
C HIS A 256 -15.37 1.16 -8.49
N ILE A 257 -16.39 2.01 -8.60
CA ILE A 257 -17.67 1.85 -7.91
C ILE A 257 -18.78 2.07 -8.93
N ALA A 258 -19.45 1.00 -9.33
CA ALA A 258 -20.55 1.06 -10.29
C ALA A 258 -21.70 1.95 -9.76
N VAL A 259 -22.42 2.60 -10.66
CA VAL A 259 -23.60 3.42 -10.33
C VAL A 259 -24.84 2.92 -11.06
N ASP A 260 -26.01 3.08 -10.43
CA ASP A 260 -27.28 2.65 -10.99
C ASP A 260 -27.87 3.60 -12.06
N LYS A 261 -27.21 4.74 -12.31
CA LYS A 261 -27.63 5.72 -13.32
C LYS A 261 -26.50 6.57 -13.86
N HIS A 262 -26.72 7.07 -15.08
CA HIS A 262 -25.82 8.02 -15.73
C HIS A 262 -25.73 9.35 -14.96
N ILE A 263 -24.52 9.91 -14.86
CA ILE A 263 -24.26 11.23 -14.27
C ILE A 263 -23.82 12.22 -15.35
N GLU A 264 -24.74 13.12 -15.70
CA GLU A 264 -24.49 14.22 -16.61
C GLU A 264 -23.31 15.09 -16.16
N ALA A 265 -22.51 15.57 -17.13
CA ALA A 265 -21.29 16.34 -16.88
C ALA A 265 -21.43 17.50 -15.87
N PRO A 266 -22.50 18.33 -15.90
CA PRO A 266 -22.69 19.42 -14.94
C PRO A 266 -22.86 18.99 -13.48
N HIS A 267 -23.17 17.72 -13.23
CA HIS A 267 -23.43 17.19 -11.90
C HIS A 267 -22.29 16.35 -11.32
N ARG A 268 -21.27 15.99 -12.11
CA ARG A 268 -20.18 15.10 -11.72
C ARG A 268 -19.41 15.60 -10.49
N VAL A 269 -18.98 16.87 -10.49
CA VAL A 269 -18.27 17.48 -9.33
C VAL A 269 -19.10 17.41 -8.06
N GLN A 270 -20.38 17.74 -8.15
CA GLN A 270 -21.23 17.79 -6.95
C GLN A 270 -21.56 16.38 -6.42
N TRP A 271 -21.61 15.37 -7.28
CA TRP A 271 -21.71 13.97 -6.87
C TRP A 271 -20.39 13.43 -6.31
N ALA A 272 -19.24 13.80 -6.88
CA ALA A 272 -17.93 13.50 -6.29
C ALA A 272 -17.78 14.12 -4.89
N VAL A 273 -18.28 15.34 -4.68
CA VAL A 273 -18.35 15.96 -3.34
C VAL A 273 -19.24 15.17 -2.38
N ALA A 274 -20.38 14.66 -2.86
CA ALA A 274 -21.26 13.84 -2.03
C ALA A 274 -20.59 12.52 -1.63
N MET A 275 -19.88 11.88 -2.56
CA MET A 275 -19.05 10.69 -2.30
C MET A 275 -17.97 11.00 -1.27
N HIS A 276 -17.21 12.09 -1.45
CA HIS A 276 -16.17 12.51 -0.50
C HIS A 276 -16.72 12.73 0.91
N ARG A 277 -17.87 13.43 1.03
CA ARG A 277 -18.54 13.65 2.32
C ARG A 277 -19.01 12.35 2.95
N ALA A 278 -19.52 11.41 2.15
CA ALA A 278 -19.96 10.11 2.65
C ALA A 278 -18.78 9.28 3.19
N LEU A 279 -17.65 9.28 2.48
CA LEU A 279 -16.42 8.62 2.94
C LEU A 279 -15.90 9.24 4.24
N VAL A 280 -15.84 10.57 4.32
CA VAL A 280 -15.44 11.28 5.55
C VAL A 280 -16.39 11.00 6.71
N ALA A 281 -17.71 10.93 6.45
CA ALA A 281 -18.69 10.60 7.48
C ALA A 281 -18.55 9.15 7.99
N ALA A 282 -18.21 8.21 7.10
CA ALA A 282 -18.00 6.82 7.46
C ALA A 282 -16.68 6.58 8.22
N LEU A 283 -15.65 7.42 7.99
CA LEU A 283 -14.37 7.41 8.71
C LEU A 283 -14.47 7.87 10.19
N GLY A 284 -15.47 8.67 10.55
CA GLY A 284 -15.58 9.22 11.91
C GLY A 284 -14.47 10.21 12.29
N THR A 285 -14.17 10.33 13.59
CA THR A 285 -13.26 11.35 14.15
C THR A 285 -11.76 11.08 13.95
N GLU A 286 -11.37 9.89 13.47
CA GLU A 286 -9.96 9.50 13.25
C GLU A 286 -9.58 9.42 11.76
N ALA A 287 -10.24 10.22 10.92
CA ALA A 287 -10.02 10.22 9.48
C ALA A 287 -8.62 10.75 9.08
N ASN A 288 -7.85 9.95 8.32
CA ASN A 288 -6.51 10.32 7.85
C ASN A 288 -6.51 11.61 7.01
N SER A 289 -5.41 12.34 7.12
CA SER A 289 -5.11 13.59 6.40
C SER A 289 -5.17 13.42 4.87
N ALA A 290 -4.87 12.22 4.36
CA ALA A 290 -4.97 11.86 2.94
C ALA A 290 -6.41 11.94 2.41
N VAL A 291 -7.39 11.48 3.19
CA VAL A 291 -8.82 11.47 2.82
C VAL A 291 -9.48 12.80 3.17
N THR A 292 -9.18 13.37 4.34
CA THR A 292 -9.79 14.63 4.80
C THR A 292 -9.19 15.87 4.12
N GLY A 293 -7.99 15.75 3.55
CA GLY A 293 -7.22 16.84 2.99
C GLY A 293 -6.67 17.84 4.02
N ARG A 294 -6.83 17.55 5.32
CA ARG A 294 -6.35 18.37 6.44
C ARG A 294 -5.11 17.73 7.05
N TYR A 295 -3.97 18.38 6.88
CA TYR A 295 -2.68 17.90 7.39
C TYR A 295 -2.27 18.73 8.60
N PRO A 296 -1.69 18.13 9.65
CA PRO A 296 -1.06 18.85 10.75
C PRO A 296 -0.02 19.86 10.25
N GLU A 297 0.22 20.90 11.03
CA GLU A 297 1.25 21.88 10.71
C GLU A 297 2.64 21.22 10.67
N GLY A 298 3.42 21.49 9.62
CA GLY A 298 4.72 20.85 9.40
C GLY A 298 4.69 19.47 8.72
N ALA A 299 3.53 18.80 8.60
CA ALA A 299 3.44 17.51 7.91
C ALA A 299 3.70 17.63 6.40
N ARG A 300 4.47 16.68 5.84
CA ARG A 300 4.70 16.60 4.39
C ARG A 300 3.38 16.31 3.69
N ARG A 301 3.05 17.11 2.67
CA ARG A 301 1.85 16.93 1.85
C ARG A 301 2.23 16.21 0.55
N PRO A 302 1.66 15.02 0.28
CA PRO A 302 1.91 14.32 -0.97
C PRO A 302 1.46 15.18 -2.16
N ALA A 303 2.03 14.94 -3.34
CA ALA A 303 1.61 15.62 -4.57
C ALA A 303 0.13 15.32 -4.87
N ASN A 304 -0.25 14.04 -4.75
CA ASN A 304 -1.59 13.56 -4.99
C ASN A 304 -2.23 13.09 -3.69
N ARG A 305 -3.53 13.35 -3.58
CA ARG A 305 -4.39 12.91 -2.46
C ARG A 305 -5.50 12.07 -3.06
N VAL A 306 -6.36 11.49 -2.21
CA VAL A 306 -7.57 10.83 -2.70
C VAL A 306 -8.31 11.72 -3.70
N ALA A 307 -8.57 11.16 -4.87
CA ALA A 307 -9.27 11.82 -5.96
C ALA A 307 -10.51 11.00 -6.34
N ILE A 308 -11.61 11.68 -6.62
CA ILE A 308 -12.89 11.04 -6.97
C ILE A 308 -13.28 11.55 -8.33
N GLN A 309 -13.20 10.69 -9.35
CA GLN A 309 -13.61 10.98 -10.71
C GLN A 309 -14.85 10.18 -11.08
N TYR A 310 -15.56 10.61 -12.11
CA TYR A 310 -16.65 9.83 -12.72
C TYR A 310 -16.21 9.42 -14.11
N VAL A 311 -16.20 8.12 -14.38
CA VAL A 311 -15.92 7.56 -15.69
C VAL A 311 -17.26 7.21 -16.33
N ASP A 312 -17.61 7.93 -17.40
CA ASP A 312 -18.84 7.68 -18.13
C ASP A 312 -18.72 6.46 -19.03
N GLU A 313 -19.86 6.03 -19.59
CA GLU A 313 -19.94 4.81 -20.39
C GLU A 313 -19.01 4.85 -21.60
N THR A 314 -18.97 5.98 -22.33
CA THR A 314 -18.06 6.15 -23.47
C THR A 314 -16.60 6.04 -23.06
N SER A 315 -16.22 6.66 -21.94
CA SER A 315 -14.85 6.56 -21.44
C SER A 315 -14.53 5.13 -20.99
N MET A 316 -15.43 4.44 -20.28
CA MET A 316 -15.22 3.05 -19.84
C MET A 316 -14.97 2.09 -21.00
N GLN A 317 -15.56 2.33 -22.18
CA GLN A 317 -15.30 1.51 -23.37
C GLN A 317 -13.87 1.63 -23.91
N LEU A 318 -13.09 2.64 -23.48
CA LEU A 318 -11.68 2.80 -23.82
C LEU A 318 -10.75 2.18 -22.77
N SER A 319 -11.33 1.58 -21.72
CA SER A 319 -10.59 0.98 -20.61
C SER A 319 -10.49 -0.53 -20.77
N SER A 320 -9.48 -1.13 -20.12
CA SER A 320 -9.32 -2.59 -20.03
C SER A 320 -10.43 -3.28 -19.21
N HIS A 321 -11.44 -2.51 -18.76
CA HIS A 321 -12.46 -2.89 -17.79
C HIS A 321 -13.88 -2.45 -18.23
N ALA A 322 -14.13 -2.44 -19.55
CA ALA A 322 -15.40 -2.01 -20.13
C ALA A 322 -16.63 -2.73 -19.52
N GLU A 323 -16.45 -3.98 -19.07
CA GLU A 323 -17.47 -4.80 -18.42
C GLU A 323 -18.01 -4.23 -17.09
N LEU A 324 -17.23 -3.36 -16.42
CA LEU A 324 -17.64 -2.76 -15.16
C LEU A 324 -18.69 -1.65 -15.32
N GLY A 325 -18.83 -1.11 -16.54
CA GLY A 325 -19.76 -0.01 -16.84
C GLY A 325 -19.42 1.31 -16.12
N PRO A 326 -20.27 2.34 -16.28
CA PRO A 326 -20.01 3.67 -15.73
C PRO A 326 -20.00 3.68 -14.20
N GLY A 327 -19.12 4.50 -13.62
CA GLY A 327 -18.90 4.47 -12.18
C GLY A 327 -18.05 5.62 -11.65
N PHE A 328 -17.92 5.66 -10.33
CA PHE A 328 -16.90 6.48 -9.70
C PHE A 328 -15.56 5.76 -9.74
N ALA A 329 -14.52 6.53 -10.06
CA ALA A 329 -13.14 6.14 -9.92
C ALA A 329 -12.55 6.82 -8.69
N LEU A 330 -12.36 6.05 -7.62
CA LEU A 330 -11.70 6.53 -6.40
C LEU A 330 -10.20 6.21 -6.49
N LEU A 331 -9.43 7.24 -6.82
CA LEU A 331 -7.98 7.16 -6.96
C LEU A 331 -7.31 7.35 -5.61
N VAL A 332 -6.51 6.37 -5.22
CA VAL A 332 -5.87 6.31 -3.91
C VAL A 332 -4.43 5.87 -4.05
N SER A 333 -3.59 6.40 -3.17
CA SER A 333 -2.22 5.91 -2.99
C SER A 333 -2.19 4.71 -2.05
N ASP A 334 -1.12 3.93 -2.10
CA ASP A 334 -0.92 2.74 -1.25
C ASP A 334 -1.15 3.02 0.24
N ASP A 335 -0.60 4.14 0.72
CA ASP A 335 -0.71 4.57 2.12
C ASP A 335 -2.15 4.89 2.54
N ALA A 336 -3.01 5.26 1.58
CA ALA A 336 -4.43 5.54 1.80
C ALA A 336 -5.33 4.33 1.52
N LEU A 337 -4.89 3.34 0.74
CA LEU A 337 -5.74 2.22 0.31
C LEU A 337 -6.26 1.41 1.51
N ALA A 338 -5.39 1.05 2.44
CA ALA A 338 -5.73 0.20 3.59
C ALA A 338 -6.87 0.79 4.46
N GLU A 339 -7.00 2.12 4.48
CA GLU A 339 -8.04 2.81 5.22
C GLU A 339 -9.30 3.06 4.38
N VAL A 340 -9.12 3.39 3.10
CA VAL A 340 -10.24 3.70 2.21
C VAL A 340 -11.01 2.43 1.83
N ALA A 341 -10.31 1.32 1.53
CA ALA A 341 -10.90 0.07 1.10
C ALA A 341 -12.03 -0.45 2.01
N PRO A 342 -11.86 -0.60 3.34
CA PRO A 342 -12.94 -1.11 4.21
C PRO A 342 -14.14 -0.15 4.32
N ILE A 343 -13.95 1.14 4.01
CA ILE A 343 -14.95 2.19 4.24
C ILE A 343 -15.79 2.43 3.00
N VAL A 344 -15.17 2.29 1.82
CA VAL A 344 -15.89 2.31 0.55
C VAL A 344 -17.06 1.33 0.58
N ASP A 345 -16.89 0.18 1.25
CA ASP A 345 -17.95 -0.81 1.34
C ASP A 345 -19.17 -0.40 2.19
N LEU A 346 -18.94 0.47 3.18
CA LEU A 346 -19.98 1.01 4.05
C LEU A 346 -20.87 2.01 3.33
N VAL A 347 -20.32 2.74 2.35
CA VAL A 347 -21.06 3.72 1.57
C VAL A 347 -21.83 3.00 0.46
N ARG A 348 -23.12 2.73 0.68
CA ARG A 348 -23.98 2.06 -0.33
C ARG A 348 -24.79 3.02 -1.19
N ARG A 349 -25.00 4.25 -0.72
CA ARG A 349 -25.88 5.23 -1.36
C ARG A 349 -25.36 6.63 -1.15
N LEU A 350 -25.53 7.47 -2.16
CA LEU A 350 -25.23 8.89 -2.10
C LEU A 350 -26.52 9.68 -2.20
N TYR A 351 -26.71 10.64 -1.31
CA TYR A 351 -27.88 11.50 -1.29
C TYR A 351 -27.53 12.95 -1.59
N ARG A 352 -28.29 13.57 -2.51
CA ARG A 352 -28.14 14.98 -2.88
C ARG A 352 -29.47 15.68 -3.02
N GLY A 353 -30.16 15.94 -1.90
CA GLY A 353 -31.30 16.87 -1.83
C GLY A 353 -32.25 16.80 -3.03
N GLY A 354 -32.68 17.94 -3.57
CA GLY A 354 -33.58 18.02 -4.74
C GLY A 354 -33.07 17.42 -6.06
N VAL A 355 -31.91 16.75 -6.08
CA VAL A 355 -31.38 15.98 -7.24
C VAL A 355 -31.64 14.47 -7.08
N GLY A 356 -31.87 14.00 -5.86
CA GLY A 356 -32.19 12.60 -5.55
C GLY A 356 -31.02 11.78 -5.01
N GLU A 357 -31.07 10.46 -5.26
CA GLU A 357 -30.20 9.44 -4.68
C GLU A 357 -29.50 8.63 -5.78
N ILE A 358 -28.21 8.29 -5.62
CA ILE A 358 -27.50 7.29 -6.43
C ILE A 358 -27.23 6.06 -5.57
N ARG A 359 -27.52 4.87 -6.09
CA ARG A 359 -27.11 3.61 -5.46
C ARG A 359 -25.75 3.21 -6.00
N LEU A 360 -24.85 2.87 -5.09
CA LEU A 360 -23.52 2.40 -5.41
C LEU A 360 -23.57 0.87 -5.52
N GLY A 361 -23.12 0.36 -6.66
CA GLY A 361 -23.08 -1.06 -7.00
C GLY A 361 -21.80 -1.72 -6.55
N HIS A 362 -21.35 -2.73 -7.32
CA HIS A 362 -20.13 -3.49 -7.05
C HIS A 362 -18.88 -2.60 -7.05
N ARG A 363 -17.84 -3.05 -6.33
CA ARG A 363 -16.58 -2.34 -6.17
C ARG A 363 -15.45 -3.23 -6.58
N THR A 364 -14.60 -2.71 -7.43
CA THR A 364 -13.48 -3.45 -7.99
C THR A 364 -12.22 -2.66 -7.71
N LEU A 365 -11.26 -3.28 -7.01
CA LEU A 365 -9.93 -2.73 -6.85
C LEU A 365 -9.13 -3.03 -8.11
N LEU A 366 -8.57 -1.98 -8.70
CA LEU A 366 -7.81 -1.98 -9.94
C LEU A 366 -6.50 -1.24 -9.73
N GLU A 367 -5.54 -1.52 -10.60
CA GLU A 367 -4.30 -0.75 -10.69
C GLU A 367 -4.54 0.48 -11.58
N ALA A 368 -4.12 1.65 -11.10
CA ALA A 368 -4.37 2.88 -11.85
C ALA A 368 -3.41 3.04 -13.05
N SER A 369 -2.23 2.41 -13.04
CA SER A 369 -1.26 2.41 -14.14
C SER A 369 -1.73 1.67 -15.39
N THR A 370 -2.60 0.65 -15.24
CA THR A 370 -2.99 -0.25 -16.34
C THR A 370 -4.45 -0.10 -16.77
N PHE A 371 -5.14 0.94 -16.28
CA PHE A 371 -6.58 1.11 -16.43
C PHE A 371 -7.03 1.24 -17.89
N TRP A 372 -6.35 2.06 -18.70
CA TRP A 372 -6.70 2.23 -20.11
C TRP A 372 -6.14 1.09 -20.97
N GLU A 373 -6.82 0.78 -22.07
CA GLU A 373 -6.31 -0.19 -23.05
C GLU A 373 -5.01 0.31 -23.68
N THR A 374 -4.13 -0.59 -24.11
CA THR A 374 -2.94 -0.22 -24.89
C THR A 374 -3.33 0.53 -26.17
N PRO A 375 -2.59 1.57 -26.60
CA PRO A 375 -2.85 2.23 -27.88
C PRO A 375 -2.89 1.23 -29.05
N ALA A 376 -3.79 1.45 -30.00
CA ALA A 376 -3.85 0.65 -31.22
C ALA A 376 -2.50 0.71 -31.96
N GLU A 377 -2.11 -0.40 -32.60
CA GLU A 377 -0.83 -0.51 -33.31
C GLU A 377 -0.69 0.62 -34.35
N GLY A 378 0.40 1.38 -34.25
CA GLY A 378 0.69 2.50 -35.15
C GLY A 378 -0.10 3.79 -34.86
N ALA A 379 -0.98 3.83 -33.85
CA ALA A 379 -1.64 5.05 -33.42
C ALA A 379 -0.74 5.87 -32.47
N ARG A 380 -0.96 7.19 -32.41
CA ARG A 380 -0.38 8.05 -31.38
C ARG A 380 -1.44 8.42 -30.37
N ARG A 381 -1.17 8.18 -29.08
CA ARG A 381 -2.09 8.51 -28.00
C ARG A 381 -1.96 9.98 -27.59
N LEU A 382 -3.10 10.68 -27.64
CA LEU A 382 -3.30 11.98 -27.01
C LEU A 382 -4.24 11.84 -25.83
N TRP A 383 -4.31 12.86 -24.99
CA TRP A 383 -5.21 12.89 -23.84
C TRP A 383 -6.14 14.07 -23.92
N CYS A 384 -7.43 13.84 -23.70
CA CYS A 384 -8.42 14.89 -23.63
C CYS A 384 -9.03 15.00 -22.22
N SER A 385 -9.44 16.20 -21.85
CA SER A 385 -10.23 16.42 -20.64
C SER A 385 -11.36 17.39 -20.91
N ALA A 386 -12.57 16.99 -20.49
CA ALA A 386 -13.80 17.74 -20.74
C ALA A 386 -13.86 19.06 -19.96
N ALA A 387 -13.28 19.13 -18.75
CA ALA A 387 -13.24 20.34 -17.95
C ALA A 387 -12.12 20.30 -16.90
N VAL A 388 -11.07 21.10 -17.14
CA VAL A 388 -9.97 21.34 -16.20
C VAL A 388 -10.13 22.73 -15.59
N VAL A 389 -9.82 22.87 -14.30
CA VAL A 389 -9.80 24.18 -13.62
C VAL A 389 -8.36 24.53 -13.21
N PRO A 390 -7.83 25.72 -13.56
CA PRO A 390 -6.48 26.14 -13.18
C PRO A 390 -6.26 26.16 -11.67
N GLU A 391 -5.06 25.78 -11.24
CA GLU A 391 -4.67 25.73 -9.82
C GLU A 391 -4.14 27.03 -9.26
N THR A 392 -3.70 27.91 -10.15
CA THR A 392 -3.10 29.18 -9.79
C THR A 392 -3.77 30.30 -10.55
N ARG A 393 -3.66 31.51 -10.01
CA ARG A 393 -3.90 32.73 -10.79
C ARG A 393 -3.02 32.77 -12.04
N ARG A 394 -3.43 33.53 -13.05
CA ARG A 394 -2.58 33.81 -14.21
C ARG A 394 -1.31 34.56 -13.76
N GLN A 395 -0.17 34.16 -14.31
CA GLN A 395 1.11 34.81 -13.98
C GLN A 395 1.32 36.06 -14.83
N LYS A 396 2.05 37.04 -14.28
CA LYS A 396 2.43 38.25 -15.02
C LYS A 396 3.27 37.86 -16.24
N ALA A 397 3.10 38.61 -17.33
CA ALA A 397 3.97 38.47 -18.50
C ALA A 397 5.42 38.79 -18.10
N VAL A 398 6.35 37.96 -18.58
CA VAL A 398 7.80 38.13 -18.37
C VAL A 398 8.42 38.07 -19.76
N GLU A 399 9.28 39.02 -20.09
CA GLU A 399 10.01 39.05 -21.37
C GLU A 399 9.10 38.91 -22.60
N GLY A 400 7.90 39.48 -22.56
CA GLY A 400 6.92 39.40 -23.65
C GLY A 400 6.13 38.09 -23.74
N ARG A 401 6.51 37.01 -23.01
CA ARG A 401 5.75 35.75 -22.95
C ARG A 401 4.54 35.89 -22.01
N LYS A 402 3.34 35.95 -22.60
CA LYS A 402 2.06 35.92 -21.88
C LYS A 402 1.82 34.55 -21.27
N TRP A 403 1.17 34.51 -20.11
CA TRP A 403 0.72 33.27 -19.48
C TRP A 403 -0.62 32.83 -20.08
N THR A 404 -0.66 31.62 -20.65
CA THR A 404 -1.79 31.05 -21.38
C THR A 404 -2.52 29.97 -20.55
N LEU A 405 -3.65 29.48 -21.05
CA LEU A 405 -4.28 28.28 -20.48
C LEU A 405 -3.43 27.03 -20.69
N GLY A 406 -2.64 26.97 -21.77
CA GLY A 406 -1.67 25.90 -22.00
C GLY A 406 -0.60 25.87 -20.90
N ASP A 407 -0.05 27.03 -20.53
CA ASP A 407 0.91 27.10 -19.40
C ASP A 407 0.26 26.64 -18.08
N SER A 408 -1.03 26.97 -17.87
CA SER A 408 -1.78 26.47 -16.72
C SER A 408 -2.01 24.96 -16.75
N ALA A 409 -2.24 24.35 -17.91
CA ALA A 409 -2.40 22.91 -18.06
C ALA A 409 -1.09 22.16 -17.80
N LEU A 410 0.02 22.63 -18.39
CA LEU A 410 1.36 22.08 -18.15
C LEU A 410 1.78 22.23 -16.68
N LEU A 411 1.45 23.35 -16.04
CA LEU A 411 1.67 23.51 -14.62
C LEU A 411 0.88 22.48 -13.79
N SER A 412 -0.35 22.16 -14.19
CA SER A 412 -1.15 21.12 -13.54
C SER A 412 -0.57 19.72 -13.71
N VAL A 413 -0.03 19.39 -14.89
CA VAL A 413 0.77 18.16 -15.06
C VAL A 413 1.95 18.19 -14.09
N GLY A 414 2.67 19.30 -14.02
CA GLY A 414 3.81 19.44 -13.11
C GLY A 414 3.46 19.35 -11.63
N PHE A 415 2.24 19.71 -11.21
CA PHE A 415 1.80 19.50 -9.83
C PHE A 415 1.44 18.05 -9.52
N VAL A 416 0.85 17.35 -10.47
CA VAL A 416 0.54 15.91 -10.35
C VAL A 416 1.82 15.09 -10.25
N TYR A 417 2.83 15.43 -11.05
CA TYR A 417 4.14 14.75 -11.08
C TYR A 417 5.24 15.50 -10.32
N ARG A 418 4.86 16.37 -9.37
CA ARG A 418 5.81 17.23 -8.64
C ARG A 418 6.92 16.45 -7.96
N ASP A 419 6.59 15.28 -7.44
CA ASP A 419 7.55 14.45 -6.71
C ASP A 419 8.59 13.81 -7.65
N ARG A 420 8.36 13.79 -8.98
CA ARG A 420 9.33 13.37 -10.02
C ARG A 420 10.17 14.49 -10.61
N LEU A 421 9.57 15.67 -10.75
CA LEU A 421 10.23 16.82 -11.40
C LEU A 421 11.29 17.49 -10.53
N GLY A 422 11.49 17.02 -9.29
CA GLY A 422 12.38 17.62 -8.31
C GLY A 422 11.89 18.97 -7.79
N LYS A 423 12.58 19.52 -6.79
CA LYS A 423 12.21 20.83 -6.22
C LYS A 423 12.54 21.95 -7.22
N PRO A 424 11.62 22.91 -7.46
CA PRO A 424 11.93 24.09 -8.25
C PRO A 424 12.91 24.99 -7.49
N SER A 425 13.57 25.89 -8.22
CA SER A 425 14.46 26.89 -7.65
C SER A 425 13.75 27.78 -6.62
N GLN A 426 14.52 28.32 -5.67
CA GLN A 426 14.00 29.30 -4.72
C GLN A 426 13.79 30.64 -5.43
N GLY A 427 12.62 31.25 -5.24
CA GLY A 427 12.29 32.52 -5.90
C GLY A 427 10.79 32.85 -5.86
N PRO A 428 10.38 33.96 -6.51
CA PRO A 428 8.97 34.35 -6.59
C PRO A 428 8.10 33.25 -7.21
N ALA A 429 6.86 33.09 -6.74
CA ALA A 429 5.96 32.02 -7.16
C ALA A 429 5.79 31.91 -8.70
N GLY A 430 5.67 33.05 -9.39
CA GLY A 430 5.53 33.06 -10.85
C GLY A 430 6.76 32.55 -11.60
N ALA A 431 7.97 32.78 -11.09
CA ALA A 431 9.20 32.24 -11.69
C ALA A 431 9.26 30.72 -11.49
N ARG A 432 8.94 30.25 -10.29
CA ARG A 432 8.87 28.81 -9.97
C ARG A 432 7.85 28.06 -10.83
N TYR A 433 6.68 28.67 -11.07
CA TYR A 433 5.66 28.04 -11.92
C TYR A 433 6.08 27.95 -13.38
N ARG A 434 6.80 28.96 -13.90
CA ARG A 434 7.38 28.91 -15.25
C ARG A 434 8.44 27.81 -15.35
N GLU A 435 9.31 27.72 -14.35
CA GLU A 435 10.32 26.65 -14.30
C GLU A 435 9.68 25.25 -14.29
N ILE A 436 8.59 25.04 -13.55
CA ILE A 436 7.86 23.76 -13.57
C ILE A 436 7.29 23.49 -14.97
N VAL A 437 6.69 24.50 -15.62
CA VAL A 437 6.18 24.38 -17.00
C VAL A 437 7.31 24.00 -17.96
N ASP A 438 8.45 24.69 -17.90
CA ASP A 438 9.58 24.42 -18.78
C ASP A 438 10.16 23.00 -18.54
N ARG A 439 10.21 22.53 -17.28
CA ARG A 439 10.59 21.14 -16.94
C ARG A 439 9.61 20.11 -17.51
N VAL A 440 8.31 20.37 -17.42
CA VAL A 440 7.28 19.49 -18.02
C VAL A 440 7.44 19.45 -19.53
N GLN A 441 7.64 20.60 -20.19
CA GLN A 441 7.87 20.64 -21.63
C GLN A 441 9.14 19.90 -22.06
N ALA A 442 10.20 19.92 -21.25
CA ALA A 442 11.42 19.17 -21.51
C ALA A 442 11.23 17.65 -21.54
N THR A 443 10.13 17.13 -21.00
CA THR A 443 9.74 15.71 -21.09
C THR A 443 9.00 15.35 -22.39
N GLY A 444 8.82 16.32 -23.29
CA GLY A 444 8.02 16.17 -24.51
C GLY A 444 6.52 16.41 -24.32
N ALA A 445 6.07 16.74 -23.10
CA ALA A 445 4.67 17.06 -22.86
C ALA A 445 4.30 18.41 -23.51
N ALA A 446 3.21 18.42 -24.28
CA ALA A 446 2.78 19.60 -25.02
C ALA A 446 1.26 19.78 -24.96
N VAL A 447 0.80 21.03 -24.95
CA VAL A 447 -0.62 21.34 -25.06
C VAL A 447 -0.95 21.56 -26.52
N ILE A 448 -1.81 20.69 -27.05
CA ILE A 448 -2.32 20.77 -28.42
C ILE A 448 -3.43 21.82 -28.50
N GLN A 449 -4.36 21.77 -27.54
CA GLN A 449 -5.48 22.70 -27.48
C GLN A 449 -5.89 22.97 -26.04
N ALA A 450 -6.17 24.24 -25.72
CA ALA A 450 -6.81 24.65 -24.48
C ALA A 450 -7.85 25.74 -24.75
N SER A 451 -9.13 25.43 -24.51
CA SER A 451 -10.26 26.30 -24.88
C SER A 451 -11.16 26.57 -23.68
N PRO A 452 -11.42 27.84 -23.31
CA PRO A 452 -12.30 28.16 -22.19
C PRO A 452 -13.72 27.62 -22.40
N ILE A 453 -14.36 27.15 -21.34
CA ILE A 453 -15.78 26.79 -21.34
C ILE A 453 -16.58 28.03 -20.90
N PRO A 454 -17.43 28.60 -21.76
CA PRO A 454 -18.22 29.78 -21.43
C PRO A 454 -19.45 29.38 -20.59
N ASP A 455 -19.23 29.13 -19.30
CA ASP A 455 -20.31 28.82 -18.34
C ASP A 455 -20.21 29.78 -17.14
N SER A 456 -21.35 30.38 -16.77
CA SER A 456 -21.45 31.27 -15.62
C SER A 456 -21.55 30.52 -14.28
N ASN A 457 -21.92 29.23 -14.30
CA ASN A 457 -22.05 28.41 -13.11
C ASN A 457 -20.76 27.64 -12.79
N VAL A 458 -19.82 28.35 -12.15
CA VAL A 458 -18.51 27.82 -11.74
C VAL A 458 -18.58 26.63 -10.78
N GLY A 459 -19.66 26.50 -10.01
CA GLY A 459 -19.88 25.42 -9.04
C GLY A 459 -20.12 24.04 -9.68
N ARG A 460 -20.24 23.98 -11.01
CA ARG A 460 -20.26 22.73 -11.79
C ARG A 460 -18.88 22.12 -11.99
N TYR A 461 -17.82 22.92 -11.84
CA TYR A 461 -16.45 22.53 -12.20
C TYR A 461 -15.47 22.54 -11.02
N ALA A 462 -15.82 23.22 -9.92
CA ALA A 462 -14.99 23.24 -8.71
C ALA A 462 -15.86 23.31 -7.44
N HIS A 463 -15.43 22.59 -6.39
CA HIS A 463 -16.08 22.66 -5.07
C HIS A 463 -15.51 23.77 -4.19
N LYS A 464 -14.18 23.84 -4.08
CA LYS A 464 -13.43 24.83 -3.30
C LYS A 464 -12.23 25.28 -4.12
N VAL A 465 -11.99 26.59 -4.17
CA VAL A 465 -10.80 27.16 -4.80
C VAL A 465 -10.07 28.09 -3.84
N PRO A 466 -8.74 28.22 -3.95
CA PRO A 466 -7.98 29.15 -3.13
C PRO A 466 -8.43 30.59 -3.34
N GLU A 467 -8.29 31.41 -2.31
CA GLU A 467 -8.58 32.84 -2.39
C GLU A 467 -7.74 33.51 -3.50
N GLY A 468 -8.40 34.32 -4.34
CA GLY A 468 -7.77 35.02 -5.46
C GLY A 468 -7.52 34.17 -6.71
N VAL A 469 -7.92 32.89 -6.74
CA VAL A 469 -7.96 32.07 -7.96
C VAL A 469 -9.33 32.18 -8.61
N VAL A 470 -9.36 32.59 -9.88
CA VAL A 470 -10.59 32.65 -10.68
C VAL A 470 -10.89 31.26 -11.24
N VAL A 471 -12.10 30.75 -10.99
CA VAL A 471 -12.59 29.50 -11.60
C VAL A 471 -12.83 29.76 -13.08
N GLN A 472 -11.90 29.30 -13.92
CA GLN A 472 -12.02 29.38 -15.38
C GLN A 472 -11.90 27.96 -15.95
N PRO A 473 -13.01 27.23 -16.10
CA PRO A 473 -12.98 25.89 -16.67
C PRO A 473 -12.57 25.94 -18.15
N TYR A 474 -11.82 24.94 -18.61
CA TYR A 474 -11.40 24.81 -20.01
C TYR A 474 -11.33 23.34 -20.45
N GLN A 475 -11.56 23.12 -21.73
CA GLN A 475 -11.28 21.84 -22.40
C GLN A 475 -9.80 21.76 -22.75
N LEU A 476 -9.23 20.56 -22.67
CA LEU A 476 -7.81 20.33 -22.89
C LEU A 476 -7.60 19.14 -23.83
N ILE A 477 -6.68 19.29 -24.77
CA ILE A 477 -6.02 18.19 -25.50
C ILE A 477 -4.53 18.35 -25.27
N LEU A 478 -3.87 17.31 -24.78
CA LEU A 478 -2.43 17.29 -24.53
C LEU A 478 -1.75 16.07 -25.17
N ALA A 479 -0.50 16.26 -25.56
CA ALA A 479 0.44 15.19 -25.79
C ALA A 479 1.16 14.89 -24.45
N PRO A 480 1.23 13.62 -24.03
CA PRO A 480 1.63 13.25 -22.67
C PRO A 480 3.13 13.44 -22.37
N GLY A 481 3.99 13.44 -23.39
CA GLY A 481 5.43 13.30 -23.20
C GLY A 481 5.77 11.97 -22.50
N SER A 482 6.93 11.91 -21.84
CA SER A 482 7.33 10.74 -21.03
C SER A 482 6.81 10.75 -19.59
N LEU A 483 6.04 11.78 -19.19
CA LEU A 483 5.55 11.90 -17.81
C LEU A 483 4.27 11.12 -17.54
N VAL A 484 3.34 11.13 -18.51
CA VAL A 484 2.04 10.48 -18.40
C VAL A 484 2.12 9.15 -19.13
N ASP A 485 2.04 8.06 -18.35
CA ASP A 485 1.97 6.71 -18.88
C ASP A 485 0.78 6.55 -19.84
N GLU A 486 0.96 5.74 -20.89
CA GLU A 486 -0.05 5.57 -21.93
C GLU A 486 -1.33 4.90 -21.43
N ARG A 487 -1.25 4.09 -20.38
CA ARG A 487 -2.34 3.30 -19.81
C ARG A 487 -2.83 3.83 -18.47
N GLY A 488 -2.10 4.77 -17.86
CA GLY A 488 -2.39 5.33 -16.55
C GLY A 488 -3.65 6.20 -16.48
N LEU A 489 -4.48 6.01 -15.45
CA LEU A 489 -5.61 6.89 -15.14
C LEU A 489 -5.13 8.13 -14.38
N VAL A 490 -5.23 9.29 -15.01
CA VAL A 490 -4.72 10.57 -14.48
C VAL A 490 -5.80 11.64 -14.48
N ALA A 491 -5.76 12.55 -13.49
CA ALA A 491 -6.61 13.73 -13.46
C ALA A 491 -5.80 15.01 -13.19
N LEU A 492 -6.17 16.12 -13.84
CA LEU A 492 -5.46 17.40 -13.81
C LEU A 492 -6.27 18.55 -13.21
N GLY A 493 -5.57 19.62 -12.82
CA GLY A 493 -6.16 20.86 -12.33
C GLY A 493 -6.65 20.79 -10.89
N GLN A 494 -7.32 21.84 -10.41
CA GLN A 494 -8.03 21.80 -9.11
C GLN A 494 -9.13 20.76 -9.11
N SER A 495 -9.70 20.53 -10.29
CA SER A 495 -10.73 19.54 -10.54
C SER A 495 -10.25 18.10 -10.31
N ARG A 496 -8.93 17.83 -10.34
CA ARG A 496 -8.37 16.47 -10.19
C ARG A 496 -8.84 15.73 -8.95
N HIS A 497 -9.16 16.45 -7.89
CA HIS A 497 -9.58 15.83 -6.63
C HIS A 497 -11.07 15.45 -6.64
N LEU A 498 -11.92 16.19 -7.35
CA LEU A 498 -13.38 16.03 -7.26
C LEU A 498 -14.05 16.29 -8.61
N GLY A 499 -14.31 15.22 -9.35
CA GLY A 499 -15.29 15.09 -10.42
C GLY A 499 -15.03 15.87 -11.70
N GLY A 500 -13.79 16.33 -11.92
CA GLY A 500 -13.37 16.91 -13.18
C GLY A 500 -11.86 16.74 -13.44
N GLY A 501 -11.43 17.12 -14.64
CA GLY A 501 -10.02 17.07 -15.02
C GLY A 501 -9.47 15.67 -15.33
N LEU A 502 -10.30 14.62 -15.29
CA LEU A 502 -9.93 13.28 -15.77
C LEU A 502 -9.40 13.37 -17.19
N LEU A 503 -8.25 12.75 -17.44
CA LEU A 503 -7.67 12.56 -18.75
C LEU A 503 -8.23 11.26 -19.34
N VAL A 504 -8.79 11.36 -20.54
CA VAL A 504 -9.34 10.24 -21.31
C VAL A 504 -8.49 10.09 -22.58
N PRO A 505 -8.06 8.87 -22.93
CA PRO A 505 -7.22 8.64 -24.09
C PRO A 505 -7.97 8.96 -25.39
N MET A 506 -7.23 9.43 -26.37
CA MET A 506 -7.69 9.69 -27.73
C MET A 506 -6.58 9.25 -28.70
N ASP A 507 -6.76 8.07 -29.28
CA ASP A 507 -5.82 7.51 -30.24
C ASP A 507 -6.09 8.08 -31.62
N VAL A 508 -5.05 8.63 -32.24
CA VAL A 508 -5.12 9.29 -33.55
C VAL A 508 -4.06 8.70 -34.48
N GLU A 509 -4.33 8.75 -35.78
CA GLU A 509 -3.31 8.40 -36.78
C GLU A 509 -2.10 9.34 -36.67
N PRO A 510 -0.86 8.85 -36.88
CA PRO A 510 0.35 9.66 -36.75
C PRO A 510 0.33 10.93 -37.60
N ALA A 511 -0.21 10.85 -38.83
CA ALA A 511 -0.35 12.01 -39.71
C ALA A 511 -1.28 13.09 -39.11
N VAL A 512 -2.36 12.68 -38.44
CA VAL A 512 -3.27 13.60 -37.74
C VAL A 512 -2.58 14.19 -36.51
N ALA A 513 -1.84 13.38 -35.76
CA ALA A 513 -1.07 13.84 -34.60
C ALA A 513 -0.01 14.89 -35.00
N ASP A 514 0.67 14.70 -36.13
CA ASP A 514 1.67 15.63 -36.64
C ASP A 514 1.03 16.94 -37.11
N ILE A 515 -0.15 16.90 -37.75
CA ILE A 515 -0.94 18.08 -38.11
C ILE A 515 -1.36 18.87 -36.87
N LEU A 516 -1.73 18.17 -35.80
CA LEU A 516 -2.09 18.77 -34.51
C LEU A 516 -0.88 19.30 -33.73
N GLY A 517 0.35 19.06 -34.21
CA GLY A 517 1.58 19.54 -33.57
C GLY A 517 2.11 18.65 -32.46
N ALA A 518 1.67 17.38 -32.39
CA ALA A 518 2.13 16.39 -31.43
C ALA A 518 3.37 15.59 -31.89
N GLY A 519 4.02 15.99 -32.99
CA GLY A 519 5.15 15.31 -33.62
C GLY A 519 6.50 16.02 -33.52
N ARG A 520 6.69 16.86 -32.50
CA ARG A 520 7.94 17.61 -32.29
C ARG A 520 8.54 17.40 -30.92
#